data_AF-A0A838D531-F1
#
_entry.id   AF-A0A838D531-F1
#
_cell.length_a   1.000
_cell.length_b   1.000
_cell.length_c   1.000
_cell.angle_alpha   90.00
_cell.angle_beta   90.00
_cell.angle_gamma   90.00
#
_symmetry.space_group_name_H-M   'P 1'
#
loop_
_entity.id
_entity.type
_entity.pdbx_description
1 polymer ?
#
loop_
_entity_poly.entity_id
_entity_poly.type
_entity_poly.pdbx_seq_one_letter_code
_entity_poly.pdbx_strand_id
1 'polypeptide(L)'
;MQYFVALKIGEKRVKSAQELLSNFLSDGTPALPALALKDNKSNNWEPVGEENYFAIVQEEQGYLIAICDKNGIAKAIANWFSLQSKDVIKSKIVEAGNMEEYFGKLSLPV
;
A
#
# COMPACT_ATOMS: atom_id res chain seq x y z
N MET A 1 11.96 -9.87 17.11
CA MET A 1 10.55 -10.08 17.56
C MET A 1 10.17 -11.54 17.24
N GLN A 2 9.26 -12.18 17.98
CA GLN A 2 8.75 -13.52 17.57
C GLN A 2 7.90 -13.36 16.31
N TYR A 3 8.07 -14.23 15.31
CA TYR A 3 7.38 -14.18 14.01
C TYR A 3 5.88 -13.88 14.14
N PHE A 4 5.19 -14.61 15.01
CA PHE A 4 3.74 -14.48 15.19
C PHE A 4 3.31 -13.11 15.72
N VAL A 5 4.13 -12.47 16.56
CA VAL A 5 3.86 -11.13 17.08
C VAL A 5 4.04 -10.08 15.97
N ALA A 6 5.12 -10.20 15.20
CA ALA A 6 5.37 -9.32 14.05
C ALA A 6 4.26 -9.45 13.00
N LEU A 7 3.83 -10.68 12.70
CA LEU A 7 2.77 -10.94 11.74
C LEU A 7 1.46 -10.29 12.16
N LYS A 8 1.02 -10.50 13.41
CA LYS A 8 -0.24 -9.95 13.91
C LYS A 8 -0.27 -8.42 13.92
N ILE A 9 0.85 -7.77 14.23
CA ILE A 9 0.99 -6.32 14.14
C ILE A 9 0.92 -5.87 12.67
N GLY A 10 1.64 -6.60 11.79
CA GLY A 10 1.64 -6.37 10.35
C GLY A 10 0.26 -6.48 9.71
N GLU A 11 -0.48 -7.55 10.00
CA GLU A 11 -1.84 -7.77 9.51
C GLU A 11 -2.79 -6.65 9.93
N LYS A 12 -2.67 -6.14 11.17
CA LYS A 12 -3.45 -4.99 11.63
C LYS A 12 -3.16 -3.75 10.78
N ARG A 13 -1.88 -3.49 10.48
CA ARG A 13 -1.45 -2.35 9.64
C ARG A 13 -1.91 -2.48 8.19
N VAL A 14 -1.80 -3.69 7.64
CA VAL A 14 -2.32 -4.03 6.30
C VAL A 14 -3.82 -3.79 6.23
N LYS A 15 -4.58 -4.27 7.21
CA LYS A 15 -6.03 -4.06 7.26
C LYS A 15 -6.39 -2.58 7.30
N SER A 16 -5.74 -1.79 8.17
CA SER A 16 -5.97 -0.35 8.23
C SER A 16 -5.61 0.37 6.92
N ALA A 17 -4.52 -0.03 6.25
CA ALA A 17 -4.16 0.51 4.94
C ALA A 17 -5.17 0.10 3.85
N GLN A 18 -5.69 -1.13 3.90
CA GLN A 18 -6.69 -1.63 2.97
C GLN A 18 -8.00 -0.84 3.07
N GLU A 19 -8.50 -0.63 4.28
CA GLU A 19 -9.70 0.18 4.54
C GLU A 19 -9.50 1.62 4.05
N LEU A 20 -8.32 2.19 4.33
CA LEU A 20 -7.99 3.55 3.94
C LEU A 20 -7.90 3.71 2.41
N LEU A 21 -7.23 2.79 1.70
CA LEU A 21 -7.16 2.81 0.24
C LEU A 21 -8.54 2.62 -0.38
N SER A 22 -9.34 1.69 0.14
CA SER A 22 -10.70 1.42 -0.34
C SER A 22 -11.60 2.66 -0.28
N ASN A 23 -11.43 3.52 0.73
CA ASN A 23 -12.17 4.77 0.84
C ASN A 23 -11.84 5.78 -0.28
N PHE A 24 -10.65 5.70 -0.87
CA PHE A 24 -10.25 6.55 -2.00
C PHE A 24 -10.67 5.99 -3.36
N LEU A 25 -10.90 4.68 -3.46
CA LEU A 25 -11.32 4.04 -4.70
C LEU A 25 -12.74 4.47 -5.07
N SER A 26 -12.87 5.14 -6.21
CA SER A 26 -14.15 5.70 -6.68
C SER A 26 -15.17 4.63 -7.08
N ASP A 27 -14.70 3.46 -7.51
CA ASP A 27 -15.53 2.37 -8.04
C ASP A 27 -16.12 1.45 -6.95
N GLY A 28 -15.90 1.75 -5.66
CA GLY A 28 -16.36 0.92 -4.54
C GLY A 28 -15.67 -0.46 -4.49
N THR A 29 -14.59 -0.65 -5.24
CA THR A 29 -13.81 -1.88 -5.22
C THR A 29 -12.96 -1.91 -3.95
N PRO A 30 -12.90 -3.05 -3.23
CA PRO A 30 -12.03 -3.17 -2.07
C PRO A 30 -10.58 -3.21 -2.54
N ALA A 31 -9.71 -2.49 -1.83
CA ALA A 31 -8.27 -2.68 -1.96
C ALA A 31 -7.90 -4.11 -1.55
N LEU A 32 -6.80 -4.61 -2.09
CA LEU A 32 -6.24 -5.91 -1.77
C LEU A 32 -5.13 -5.76 -0.72
N PRO A 33 -5.03 -6.70 0.23
CA PRO A 33 -3.90 -6.75 1.15
C PRO A 33 -2.62 -7.13 0.40
N ALA A 34 -1.47 -6.60 0.84
CA ALA A 34 -0.17 -6.89 0.25
C ALA A 34 0.78 -7.54 1.26
N LEU A 35 1.80 -6.84 1.75
CA LEU A 35 2.85 -7.38 2.62
C LEU A 35 2.66 -6.91 4.07
N ALA A 36 2.50 -7.88 4.98
CA ALA A 36 2.38 -7.62 6.42
C ALA A 36 3.74 -7.53 7.14
N LEU A 37 4.78 -8.10 6.54
CA LEU A 37 6.12 -8.15 7.11
C LEU A 37 7.10 -7.43 6.20
N LYS A 38 8.18 -6.92 6.80
CA LYS A 38 9.28 -6.37 6.01
C LYS A 38 10.06 -7.48 5.34
N ASP A 39 10.39 -7.28 4.06
CA ASP A 39 11.40 -8.09 3.38
C ASP A 39 12.78 -7.63 3.85
N ASN A 40 13.22 -8.15 5.00
CA ASN A 40 14.63 -8.08 5.36
C ASN A 40 15.23 -9.46 5.07
N LYS A 41 16.38 -9.51 4.40
CA LYS A 41 17.13 -10.76 4.16
C LYS A 41 17.78 -11.30 5.45
N SER A 42 17.23 -10.93 6.61
CA SER A 42 17.72 -11.26 7.94
C SER A 42 16.72 -12.18 8.61
N ASN A 43 17.19 -13.00 9.56
CA ASN A 43 16.32 -13.91 10.32
C ASN A 43 15.43 -13.18 11.36
N ASN A 44 15.20 -11.88 11.17
CA ASN A 44 14.53 -10.99 12.11
C ASN A 44 13.20 -10.53 11.53
N TRP A 45 12.10 -11.12 11.96
CA TRP A 45 10.78 -10.71 11.49
C TRP A 45 10.36 -9.37 12.10
N GLU A 46 10.07 -8.41 11.23
CA GLU A 46 9.57 -7.10 11.58
C GLU A 46 8.24 -6.83 10.87
N PRO A 47 7.25 -6.25 11.57
CA PRO A 47 6.02 -5.81 10.93
C PRO A 47 6.32 -4.67 9.94
N VAL A 48 5.54 -4.62 8.86
CA VAL A 48 5.52 -3.49 7.92
C VAL A 48 5.32 -2.17 8.66
N GLY A 49 5.89 -1.06 8.16
CA GLY A 49 5.83 0.25 8.82
C GLY A 49 4.40 0.76 9.06
N GLU A 50 4.25 1.60 10.09
CA GLU A 50 2.95 2.17 10.45
C GLU A 50 2.59 3.35 9.55
N GLU A 51 3.59 4.13 9.19
CA GLU A 51 3.50 5.24 8.24
C GLU A 51 2.84 4.85 6.92
N ASN A 52 1.94 5.68 6.42
CA ASN A 52 1.25 5.46 5.16
C ASN A 52 1.78 6.46 4.13
N TYR A 53 2.33 5.94 3.05
CA TYR A 53 2.64 6.68 1.83
C TYR A 53 1.86 6.08 0.68
N PHE A 54 1.43 6.90 -0.27
CA PHE A 54 0.83 6.38 -1.50
C PHE A 54 1.88 6.35 -2.60
N ALA A 55 1.84 5.33 -3.43
CA ALA A 55 2.74 5.20 -4.57
C ALA A 55 1.94 4.75 -5.78
N ILE A 56 2.36 5.22 -6.95
CA ILE A 56 1.70 4.92 -8.21
C ILE A 56 2.66 4.14 -9.08
N VAL A 57 2.26 2.92 -9.44
CA VAL A 57 2.96 2.05 -10.37
C VAL A 57 2.31 2.18 -11.73
N GLN A 58 3.13 2.32 -12.76
CA GLN A 58 2.69 2.29 -14.16
C GLN A 58 3.34 1.08 -14.82
N GLU A 59 2.51 0.19 -15.36
CA GLU A 59 2.91 -1.00 -16.10
C GLU A 59 2.11 -1.08 -17.40
N GLU A 60 2.43 -2.02 -18.29
CA GLU A 60 1.70 -2.23 -19.55
C GLU A 60 0.20 -2.54 -19.32
N GLN A 61 -0.12 -3.11 -18.16
CA GLN A 61 -1.47 -3.48 -17.74
C GLN A 61 -2.31 -2.26 -17.30
N GLY A 62 -1.67 -1.11 -17.06
CA GLY A 62 -2.30 0.12 -16.59
C GLY A 62 -1.59 0.72 -15.38
N TYR A 63 -2.37 1.36 -14.51
CA TYR A 63 -1.88 2.01 -13.31
C TYR A 63 -2.38 1.30 -12.07
N LEU A 64 -1.50 1.12 -11.09
CA LEU A 64 -1.82 0.57 -9.79
C LEU A 64 -1.42 1.57 -8.72
N ILE A 65 -2.31 1.75 -7.74
CA ILE A 65 -2.06 2.60 -6.58
C ILE A 65 -1.82 1.68 -5.38
N ALA A 66 -0.72 1.91 -4.68
CA ALA A 66 -0.34 1.15 -3.50
C ALA A 66 -0.19 2.10 -2.31
N ILE A 67 -0.56 1.63 -1.11
CA ILE A 67 -0.13 2.23 0.14
C ILE A 67 1.07 1.44 0.63
N CYS A 68 2.17 2.12 0.94
CA CYS A 68 3.42 1.53 1.39
C CYS A 68 3.98 2.22 2.64
N ASP A 69 4.98 1.60 3.25
CA ASP A 69 5.79 2.23 4.30
C ASP A 69 6.96 3.04 3.71
N LYS A 70 7.77 3.68 4.56
CA LYS A 70 8.94 4.47 4.12
C LYS A 70 10.02 3.66 3.40
N ASN A 71 10.00 2.33 3.54
CA ASN A 71 10.94 1.43 2.88
C ASN A 71 10.39 0.95 1.53
N GLY A 72 9.19 1.41 1.13
CA GLY A 72 8.53 1.00 -0.10
C GLY A 72 7.80 -0.34 0.01
N ILE A 73 7.60 -0.89 1.21
CA ILE A 73 6.90 -2.16 1.38
C ILE A 73 5.39 -1.91 1.27
N ALA A 74 4.77 -2.47 0.23
CA ALA A 74 3.33 -2.30 0.00
C ALA A 74 2.51 -3.02 1.08
N LYS A 75 1.62 -2.28 1.71
CA LYS A 75 0.64 -2.78 2.70
C LYS A 75 -0.69 -3.11 2.05
N ALA A 76 -1.13 -2.27 1.14
CA ALA A 76 -2.36 -2.44 0.39
C ALA A 76 -2.14 -2.00 -1.05
N ILE A 77 -2.79 -2.67 -1.99
CA ILE A 77 -2.76 -2.34 -3.40
C ILE A 77 -4.18 -2.29 -3.93
N ALA A 78 -4.42 -1.40 -4.88
CA ALA A 78 -5.67 -1.37 -5.60
C ALA A 78 -5.55 -2.23 -6.87
N ASN A 79 -6.70 -2.54 -7.49
CA ASN A 79 -6.70 -3.20 -8.79
C ASN A 79 -6.08 -2.31 -9.87
N TRP A 80 -5.74 -2.92 -11.01
CA TRP A 80 -5.28 -2.17 -12.18
C TRP A 80 -6.39 -1.25 -12.70
N PHE A 81 -6.02 -0.01 -12.96
CA PHE A 81 -6.93 1.01 -13.48
C PHE A 81 -6.38 1.71 -14.71
N SER A 82 -7.28 2.37 -15.43
CA SER A 82 -6.93 3.28 -16.52
C SER A 82 -6.34 4.59 -15.99
N LEU A 83 -5.72 5.38 -16.89
CA LEU A 83 -5.18 6.70 -16.56
C LEU A 83 -6.24 7.64 -15.95
N GLN A 84 -7.47 7.61 -16.47
CA GLN A 84 -8.56 8.48 -15.99
C GLN A 84 -8.90 8.19 -14.53
N SER A 85 -9.06 6.92 -14.17
CA SER A 85 -9.34 6.50 -12.80
C SER A 85 -8.20 6.85 -11.86
N LYS A 86 -6.94 6.69 -12.31
CA LYS A 86 -5.75 7.09 -11.54
C LYS A 86 -5.81 8.57 -11.16
N ASP A 87 -6.06 9.47 -12.11
CA ASP A 87 -6.07 10.91 -11.84
C ASP A 87 -7.15 11.29 -10.82
N VAL A 88 -8.34 10.67 -10.91
CA VAL A 88 -9.41 10.88 -9.93
C VAL A 88 -9.00 10.42 -8.53
N ILE A 89 -8.42 9.21 -8.41
CA ILE A 89 -8.00 8.68 -7.11
C ILE A 89 -6.83 9.49 -6.54
N LYS A 90 -5.87 9.88 -7.39
CA LYS A 90 -4.74 10.73 -6.99
C LYS A 90 -5.24 12.07 -6.45
N SER A 91 -6.17 12.73 -7.14
CA SER A 91 -6.78 13.98 -6.66
C SER A 91 -7.40 13.80 -5.28
N LYS A 92 -8.20 12.74 -5.07
CA LYS A 92 -8.82 12.46 -3.76
C LYS A 92 -7.80 12.26 -2.64
N ILE A 93 -6.71 11.54 -2.91
CA ILE A 93 -5.64 11.31 -1.92
C ILE A 93 -4.97 12.64 -1.54
N VAL A 94 -4.68 13.48 -2.55
CA VAL A 94 -4.05 14.79 -2.34
C VAL A 94 -4.98 15.76 -1.63
N GLU A 95 -6.27 15.80 -1.99
CA GLU A 95 -7.29 16.63 -1.35
C GLU A 95 -7.52 16.23 0.11
N ALA A 96 -7.39 14.95 0.44
CA ALA A 96 -7.45 14.48 1.81
C ALA A 96 -6.25 14.94 2.66
N GLY A 97 -5.17 15.44 2.04
CA GLY A 97 -4.04 16.11 2.70
C GLY A 97 -3.23 15.25 3.67
N ASN A 98 -3.50 13.94 3.75
CA ASN A 98 -3.04 13.07 4.83
C ASN A 98 -1.98 12.04 4.38
N MET A 99 -1.53 12.08 3.14
CA MET A 99 -0.56 11.11 2.63
C MET A 99 0.40 11.70 1.61
N GLU A 100 1.69 11.44 1.81
CA GLU A 100 2.74 11.85 0.89
C GLU A 100 2.96 10.80 -0.22
N GLU A 101 3.38 11.27 -1.40
CA GLU A 101 3.70 10.41 -2.55
C GLU A 101 5.10 9.78 -2.37
N TYR A 102 5.18 8.46 -2.44
CA TYR A 102 6.43 7.71 -2.38
C TYR A 102 6.94 7.41 -3.80
N PHE A 103 8.16 7.89 -4.08
CA PHE A 103 8.84 7.75 -5.38
C PHE A 103 9.94 6.68 -5.39
N GLY A 104 10.12 5.94 -4.28
CA GLY A 104 11.15 4.92 -4.18
C GLY A 104 10.75 3.58 -4.81
N LYS A 105 11.60 2.58 -4.63
CA LYS A 105 11.34 1.22 -5.13
C LYS A 105 10.27 0.54 -4.28
N LEU A 106 9.16 0.16 -4.90
CA LEU A 106 8.11 -0.61 -4.24
C LEU A 106 8.44 -2.10 -4.16
N SER A 107 8.19 -2.69 -3.00
CA SER A 107 8.11 -4.13 -2.81
C SER A 107 6.64 -4.53 -2.88
N LEU A 108 6.26 -5.12 -4.02
CA LEU A 108 4.92 -5.65 -4.26
C LEU A 108 4.90 -7.16 -3.97
N PRO A 109 3.75 -7.72 -3.58
CA PRO A 109 3.58 -9.18 -3.53
C PRO A 109 3.67 -9.73 -4.95
N VAL A 110 4.64 -10.60 -5.20
CA VAL A 110 4.82 -11.34 -6.47
C VAL A 110 3.99 -12.61 -6.50
#